data_AF-A0A2E6IT68-F1
#
_entry.id   AF-A0A2E6IT68-F1
#
_cell.length_a   1.000
_cell.length_b   1.000
_cell.length_c   1.000
_cell.angle_alpha   90.00
_cell.angle_beta   90.00
_cell.angle_gamma   90.00
#
_symmetry.space_group_name_H-M   'P 1'
#
loop_
_entity.id
_entity.type
_entity.pdbx_description
1 polymer ?
#
loop_
_entity_poly.entity_id
_entity_poly.type
_entity_poly.pdbx_seq_one_letter_code
_entity_poly.pdbx_strand_id
1 'polypeptide(L)' 'MTIILAFVAGILASLAAGAVSGLRIGKEALGAELAAYMGGLYGLLAGGAATAVTIIILAGVGAA' A
#
# COMPACT_ATOMS: atom_id res chain seq x y z
N MET A 1 -10.82 20.80 2.09
CA MET A 1 -9.36 20.79 1.91
C MET A 1 -8.67 19.78 2.84
N THR A 2 -8.93 19.82 4.15
CA THR A 2 -8.34 18.94 5.18
C THR A 2 -8.57 17.44 4.94
N ILE A 3 -9.79 17.03 4.59
CA ILE A 3 -10.12 15.61 4.32
C ILE A 3 -9.35 15.07 3.10
N ILE A 4 -9.26 15.86 2.03
CA ILE A 4 -8.55 15.48 0.80
C ILE A 4 -7.06 15.28 1.09
N LEU A 5 -6.45 16.20 1.86
CA LEU A 5 -5.05 16.09 2.26
C LEU A 5 -4.79 14.88 3.16
N ALA A 6 -5.70 14.57 4.09
CA ALA A 6 -5.61 13.37 4.92
C ALA A 6 -5.68 12.08 4.10
N PHE A 7 -6.55 12.06 3.08
CA PHE A 7 -6.66 10.93 2.14
C PHE A 7 -5.37 10.73 1.34
N VAL A 8 -4.84 11.81 0.76
CA VAL A 8 -3.57 11.78 0.00
C VAL A 8 -2.42 11.35 0.90
N ALA A 9 -2.32 11.89 2.12
CA ALA A 9 -1.30 11.51 3.08
C ALA A 9 -1.42 10.03 3.49
N GLY A 10 -2.64 9.51 3.69
CA GLY A 10 -2.89 8.11 4.01
C GLY A 10 -2.46 7.16 2.87
N ILE A 11 -2.79 7.50 1.63
CA ILE A 11 -2.37 6.73 0.44
C ILE A 11 -0.84 6.70 0.34
N LEU A 12 -0.18 7.86 0.46
CA LEU A 12 1.28 7.94 0.39
C LEU A 12 1.95 7.17 1.53
N ALA A 13 1.42 7.27 2.76
CA ALA A 13 1.92 6.52 3.90
C ALA A 13 1.77 5.00 3.72
N SER A 14 0.64 4.54 3.18
CA SER A 14 0.40 3.13 2.88
C SER A 14 1.37 2.60 1.82
N LEU A 15 1.57 3.33 0.72
CA LEU A 15 2.50 2.97 -0.34
C LEU A 15 3.95 2.91 0.18
N ALA A 16 4.37 3.92 0.95
CA ALA A 16 5.70 3.95 1.55
C ALA A 16 5.92 2.81 2.55
N ALA A 17 4.93 2.52 3.40
CA ALA A 17 5.01 1.44 4.37
C ALA A 17 5.10 0.07 3.70
N GLY A 18 4.29 -0.18 2.66
CA GLY A 18 4.34 -1.41 1.87
C GLY A 18 5.64 -1.59 1.09
N ALA A 19 6.16 -0.50 0.50
CA ALA A 19 7.44 -0.54 -0.20
C ALA A 19 8.61 -0.81 0.76
N VAL A 20 8.65 -0.16 1.93
CA VAL A 20 9.71 -0.35 2.92
C VAL A 20 9.66 -1.74 3.53
N SER A 21 8.47 -2.27 3.86
CA SER A 21 8.33 -3.61 4.39
C SER A 21 8.67 -4.68 3.34
N GLY A 22 8.20 -4.51 2.10
CA GLY A 22 8.50 -5.37 0.97
C GLY A 22 9.99 -5.40 0.61
N LEU A 23 10.68 -4.25 0.68
CA LEU A 23 12.13 -4.20 0.52
C LEU A 23 12.87 -4.88 1.67
N ARG A 24 12.47 -4.64 2.92
CA ARG A 24 13.12 -5.27 4.08
C ARG A 24 12.99 -6.78 4.06
N ILE A 25 11.81 -7.31 3.75
CA ILE A 25 11.54 -8.74 3.70
C ILE A 25 12.10 -9.35 2.42
N GLY A 26 11.87 -8.71 1.28
CA GLY A 26 12.27 -9.20 -0.04
C GLY A 26 13.76 -9.20 -0.28
N LYS A 27 14.54 -8.29 0.32
CA LYS A 27 16.00 -8.25 0.10
C LYS A 27 16.69 -9.54 0.56
N GLU A 28 16.17 -10.19 1.59
CA GLU A 28 16.75 -11.40 2.17
C GLU A 28 16.46 -12.63 1.29
N ALA A 29 15.35 -12.62 0.55
CA ALA A 29 14.95 -13.73 -0.32
C ALA A 29 15.41 -13.59 -1.78
N LEU A 30 15.43 -12.37 -2.31
CA LEU A 30 15.55 -12.08 -3.75
C LEU A 30 16.76 -11.20 -4.10
N GLY A 31 17.43 -10.61 -3.10
CA GLY A 31 18.39 -9.53 -3.28
C GLY A 31 17.71 -8.15 -3.40
N ALA A 32 18.44 -7.09 -3.06
CA ALA A 32 17.87 -5.75 -2.87
C ALA A 32 17.30 -5.13 -4.15
N GLU A 33 17.96 -5.29 -5.30
CA GLU A 33 17.50 -4.71 -6.57
C GLU A 33 16.24 -5.40 -7.09
N LEU A 34 16.21 -6.74 -7.05
CA LEU A 34 15.04 -7.50 -7.51
C LEU A 34 13.84 -7.25 -6.58
N ALA A 35 14.06 -7.19 -5.27
CA ALA A 35 13.03 -6.83 -4.31
C ALA A 35 12.47 -5.41 -4.52
N ALA A 36 13.32 -4.44 -4.91
CA ALA A 36 12.89 -3.09 -5.25
C ALA A 36 12.00 -3.09 -6.50
N TYR A 37 12.41 -3.78 -7.58
CA TYR A 37 11.63 -3.89 -8.81
C TYR A 37 10.28 -4.57 -8.58
N MET A 38 10.26 -5.64 -7.77
CA MET A 38 9.03 -6.33 -7.42
C MET A 38 8.15 -5.50 -6.50
N GLY A 39 8.73 -4.81 -5.51
CA GLY A 39 8.01 -3.88 -4.65
C GLY A 39 7.39 -2.70 -5.41
N GLY A 40 8.07 -2.17 -6.42
CA GLY A 40 7.56 -1.08 -7.25
C GLY A 40 6.38 -1.50 -8.14
N LEU A 41 6.52 -2.62 -8.86
CA LEU A 41 5.47 -3.12 -9.77
C LEU A 41 4.28 -3.72 -9.00
N TYR A 42 4.54 -4.61 -8.04
CA TYR A 42 3.49 -5.31 -7.31
C TYR A 42 2.94 -4.50 -6.13
N GLY A 43 3.71 -3.56 -5.57
CA GLY A 43 3.23 -2.71 -4.47
C GLY A 43 2.12 -1.75 -4.90
N LEU A 44 2.16 -1.23 -6.13
CA LEU A 44 1.07 -0.41 -6.67
C LEU A 44 -0.20 -1.24 -6.91
N LEU A 45 -0.05 -2.43 -7.48
CA LEU A 45 -1.15 -3.36 -7.74
C LEU A 45 -1.80 -3.85 -6.43
N ALA A 46 -0.98 -4.30 -5.48
CA ALA A 46 -1.42 -4.77 -4.18
C ALA A 46 -1.99 -3.62 -3.32
N GLY A 47 -1.36 -2.44 -3.33
CA GLY A 47 -1.84 -1.26 -2.63
C GLY A 47 -3.19 -0.76 -3.17
N GLY A 48 -3.38 -0.80 -4.50
CA GLY A 48 -4.66 -0.50 -5.12
C GLY A 48 -5.76 -1.48 -4.72
N ALA A 49 -5.48 -2.78 -4.78
CA ALA A 49 -6.41 -3.82 -4.35
C ALA A 49 -6.75 -3.70 -2.86
N ALA A 50 -5.75 -3.49 -2.00
CA ALA A 50 -5.93 -3.29 -0.57
C ALA A 50 -6.79 -2.06 -0.27
N THR A 51 -6.55 -0.93 -0.96
CA THR A 51 -7.36 0.28 -0.82
C THR A 51 -8.82 0.04 -1.21
N ALA A 52 -9.07 -0.65 -2.34
CA ALA A 52 -10.41 -1.01 -2.77
C ALA A 52 -11.13 -1.90 -1.75
N VAL A 53 -10.45 -2.93 -1.23
CA VAL A 53 -10.98 -3.82 -0.19
C VAL A 53 -11.29 -3.05 1.09
N THR A 54 -10.39 -2.16 1.54
CA THR A 54 -10.63 -1.32 2.72
C THR A 54 -11.87 -0.43 2.53
N ILE A 55 -12.05 0.18 1.36
CA ILE A 55 -13.23 1.00 1.07
C ILE A 55 -14.51 0.15 1.13
N ILE A 56 -14.50 -1.05 0.55
CA ILE A 56 -15.65 -1.97 0.59
C ILE A 56 -15.99 -2.35 2.05
N ILE A 57 -14.97 -2.69 2.85
CA ILE A 57 -15.16 -3.02 4.27
C ILE A 57 -15.72 -1.82 5.03
N LEU A 58 -15.14 -0.64 4.84
CA LEU A 58 -15.58 0.56 5.55
C LEU A 58 -17.01 0.98 5.16
N ALA A 59 -17.38 0.82 3.88
CA ALA A 59 -18.72 1.06 3.39
C ALA A 59 -19.73 0.04 3.93
N GLY A 60 -19.33 -1.23 4.09
CA GLY A 60 -20.16 -2.27 4.69
C GLY A 60 -20.30 -2.12 6.21
N VAL A 61 -19.25 -1.69 6.91
CA VAL A 61 -19.23 -1.49 8.37
C VAL A 61 -19.92 -0.19 8.77
N GLY A 62 -19.85 0.87 7.95
CA GLY A 62 -20.55 2.13 8.20
C GLY A 62 -22.05 2.13 7.88
N ALA A 63 -22.58 1.02 7.35
CA ALA A 63 -24.00 0.83 7.02
C ALA A 63 -24.79 0.06 8.10
N ALA A 64 -24.16 -0.30 9.21
CA ALA A 64 -24.74 -0.96 10.38
C ALA A 64 -24.74 -0.01 11.60
#